data_AF-X0Z7P6-F1
#
_entry.id   AF-X0Z7P6-F1
#
_cell.length_a   1.000
_cell.length_b   1.000
_cell.length_c   1.000
_cell.angle_alpha   90.00
_cell.angle_beta   90.00
_cell.angle_gamma   90.00
#
_symmetry.space_group_name_H-M   'P 1'
#
loop_
_entity.id
_entity.type
_entity.pdbx_description
1 polymer ?
#
loop_
_entity_poly.entity_id
_entity_poly.type
_entity_poly.pdbx_seq_one_letter_code
_entity_poly.pdbx_strand_id
1 'polypeptide(L)'
;MKTKILKINPKRIDLAKIKIAAEEIKKGNLVAFPTETVYGLGADALNEKAVAKIFQAKGRPFNDPLIVHIADVKELNRLSPLPPVPG
;
A
#
# COMPACT_ATOMS: atom_id res chain seq x y z
N MET A 1 -4.64 -14.10 -14.32
CA MET A 1 -3.73 -13.16 -13.61
C MET A 1 -2.54 -13.96 -13.07
N LYS A 2 -1.29 -13.54 -13.27
CA LYS A 2 -0.11 -14.27 -12.79
C LYS A 2 0.43 -13.57 -11.53
N THR A 3 0.34 -14.23 -10.38
CA THR A 3 0.81 -13.67 -9.09
C THR A 3 2.21 -14.17 -8.79
N LYS A 4 3.14 -13.26 -8.48
CA LYS A 4 4.49 -13.60 -8.02
C LYS A 4 4.50 -13.67 -6.49
N ILE A 5 4.86 -14.82 -5.94
CA ILE A 5 4.96 -15.03 -4.48
C ILE A 5 6.41 -14.84 -4.04
N LEU A 6 6.65 -13.89 -3.13
CA LEU A 6 7.96 -13.63 -2.53
C LEU A 6 7.95 -14.11 -1.08
N LYS A 7 8.73 -15.16 -0.76
CA LYS A 7 8.91 -15.59 0.63
C LYS A 7 9.89 -14.66 1.35
N ILE A 8 9.41 -13.99 2.39
CA ILE A 8 10.18 -13.06 3.23
C ILE A 8 10.14 -13.57 4.67
N ASN A 9 11.29 -13.58 5.34
CA ASN A 9 11.37 -13.85 6.77
C ASN A 9 11.20 -12.52 7.54
N PRO A 10 10.18 -12.34 8.38
CA PRO A 10 9.97 -11.09 9.11
C PRO A 10 11.09 -10.79 10.12
N LYS A 11 11.79 -11.82 10.63
CA LYS A 11 12.95 -11.65 11.53
C LYS A 11 14.24 -11.30 10.79
N ARG A 12 14.26 -11.47 9.46
CA ARG A 12 15.42 -11.19 8.60
C ARG A 12 14.95 -10.76 7.22
N ILE A 13 14.70 -9.46 7.09
CA ILE A 13 14.16 -8.87 5.87
C ILE A 13 15.21 -8.89 4.75
N ASP A 14 14.82 -9.41 3.60
CA ASP A 14 15.61 -9.41 2.36
C ASP A 14 15.22 -8.17 1.53
N LEU A 15 16.08 -7.15 1.56
CA LEU A 15 15.83 -5.88 0.88
C LEU A 15 15.70 -6.01 -0.64
N ALA A 16 16.32 -7.02 -1.26
CA ALA A 16 16.18 -7.23 -2.71
C ALA A 16 14.74 -7.65 -3.06
N LYS A 17 14.10 -8.48 -2.22
CA LYS A 17 12.70 -8.86 -2.39
C LYS A 17 11.75 -7.71 -2.10
N ILE A 18 12.04 -6.89 -1.09
CA ILE A 18 11.27 -5.66 -0.83
C ILE A 18 11.34 -4.72 -2.03
N LYS A 19 12.53 -4.54 -2.62
CA LYS A 19 12.72 -3.72 -3.81
C LYS A 19 11.88 -4.22 -4.99
N ILE A 20 11.79 -5.54 -5.22
CA ILE A 20 10.92 -6.10 -6.26
C ILE A 20 9.46 -5.69 -6.02
N ALA A 21 8.95 -5.81 -4.79
CA ALA A 21 7.58 -5.40 -4.47
C ALA A 21 7.36 -3.89 -4.65
N ALA A 22 8.32 -3.06 -4.23
CA ALA A 22 8.25 -1.61 -4.40
C ALA A 22 8.21 -1.21 -5.89
N GLU A 23 8.99 -1.87 -6.74
CA GLU A 23 8.96 -1.61 -8.19
C GLU A 23 7.62 -2.01 -8.82
N GLU A 24 6.96 -3.05 -8.33
CA GLU A 24 5.61 -3.41 -8.79
C GLU A 24 4.58 -2.34 -8.38
N ILE A 25 4.67 -1.78 -7.17
CA ILE A 25 3.82 -0.65 -6.75
C ILE A 25 4.03 0.55 -7.67
N LYS A 26 5.28 0.93 -7.97
CA LYS A 26 5.61 2.05 -8.86
C LYS A 26 5.08 1.86 -10.29
N LYS A 27 4.98 0.62 -10.76
CA LYS A 27 4.36 0.28 -12.06
C LYS A 27 2.82 0.32 -12.04
N GLY A 28 2.21 0.62 -10.89
CA GLY A 28 0.77 0.62 -10.71
C GLY A 28 0.17 -0.78 -10.55
N ASN A 29 0.96 -1.76 -10.11
CA ASN A 29 0.50 -3.11 -9.76
C ASN A 29 0.19 -3.23 -8.26
N LEU A 30 -0.57 -4.26 -7.92
CA LEU A 30 -0.98 -4.52 -6.54
C LEU A 30 0.02 -5.41 -5.83
N VAL A 31 0.24 -5.14 -4.54
CA VAL A 31 1.08 -5.95 -3.66
C VAL A 31 0.31 -6.30 -2.41
N ALA A 32 0.18 -7.60 -2.12
CA ALA A 32 -0.29 -8.07 -0.83
C ALA A 32 0.89 -8.23 0.13
N PHE A 33 0.79 -7.68 1.34
CA PHE A 33 1.87 -7.70 2.34
C PHE A 33 1.33 -7.95 3.75
N PRO A 34 2.10 -8.62 4.63
CA PRO A 34 1.69 -8.84 6.00
C PRO A 34 1.77 -7.54 6.81
N THR A 35 0.82 -7.33 7.72
CA THR A 35 0.92 -6.34 8.81
C THR A 35 0.80 -7.07 10.16
N GLU A 36 0.82 -6.32 11.27
CA GLU A 36 0.62 -6.90 12.61
C GLU A 36 -0.74 -7.60 12.75
N THR A 37 -1.80 -7.04 12.16
CA THR A 37 -3.18 -7.49 12.38
C THR A 37 -3.72 -8.37 11.24
N VAL A 38 -3.61 -7.90 9.99
CA VAL A 38 -4.14 -8.58 8.81
C VAL A 38 -3.24 -8.39 7.59
N TYR A 39 -3.45 -9.14 6.51
CA TYR A 39 -2.80 -8.83 5.24
C TYR A 39 -3.38 -7.56 4.62
N GLY A 40 -2.50 -6.63 4.27
CA GLY A 40 -2.81 -5.49 3.43
C GLY A 40 -2.75 -5.86 1.96
N LEU A 41 -3.58 -5.19 1.14
CA LEU A 41 -3.42 -5.14 -0.32
C LEU A 41 -3.21 -3.68 -0.68
N GLY A 42 -1.98 -3.36 -1.09
CA GLY A 42 -1.54 -2.01 -1.38
C GLY A 42 -1.27 -1.77 -2.86
N ALA A 43 -1.27 -0.49 -3.21
CA ALA A 43 -0.92 0.07 -4.50
C ALA A 43 -0.37 1.48 -4.27
N ASP A 44 0.09 2.15 -5.33
CA ASP A 44 0.46 3.55 -5.26
C ASP A 44 -0.79 4.41 -5.01
N ALA A 45 -0.83 5.07 -3.85
CA ALA A 45 -1.96 5.88 -3.40
C ALA A 45 -2.20 7.12 -4.26
N LEU A 46 -1.18 7.61 -4.97
CA LEU A 46 -1.26 8.77 -5.86
C LEU A 46 -1.61 8.39 -7.31
N ASN A 47 -1.79 7.10 -7.59
CA ASN A 47 -2.13 6.59 -8.91
C ASN A 47 -3.57 6.07 -8.93
N GLU A 48 -4.49 6.89 -9.45
CA GLU A 48 -5.92 6.58 -9.53
C GLU A 48 -6.21 5.22 -10.19
N LYS A 49 -5.46 4.86 -11.24
CA LYS A 49 -5.63 3.57 -11.94
C LYS A 49 -5.22 2.40 -11.06
N ALA A 50 -4.19 2.57 -10.22
CA ALA A 50 -3.73 1.54 -9.30
C ALA A 50 -4.71 1.38 -8.12
N VAL A 51 -5.24 2.50 -7.62
CA VAL A 51 -6.28 2.52 -6.58
C VAL A 51 -7.56 1.83 -7.06
N ALA A 52 -8.01 2.10 -8.28
CA ALA A 52 -9.18 1.43 -8.86
C ALA A 52 -9.04 -0.10 -8.90
N LYS A 53 -7.82 -0.62 -9.14
CA LYS A 53 -7.54 -2.06 -9.08
C LYS A 53 -7.72 -2.63 -7.67
N ILE A 54 -7.45 -1.88 -6.60
CA ILE A 54 -7.72 -2.33 -5.22
C ILE A 54 -9.21 -2.54 -5.01
N PHE A 55 -10.05 -1.56 -5.39
CA PHE A 55 -11.50 -1.66 -5.27
C PHE A 55 -12.04 -2.87 -6.03
N GLN A 56 -11.60 -3.04 -7.28
CA GLN A 56 -11.96 -4.19 -8.11
C GLN A 56 -11.53 -5.52 -7.48
N ALA A 57 -10.29 -5.62 -7.01
CA ALA A 57 -9.74 -6.86 -6.44
C ALA A 57 -10.40 -7.25 -5.11
N LYS A 58 -10.81 -6.27 -4.29
CA LYS A 58 -11.49 -6.50 -3.01
C LYS A 58 -13.02 -6.61 -3.14
N GLY A 59 -13.59 -6.29 -4.30
CA GLY A 59 -15.04 -6.15 -4.46
C GLY A 59 -15.62 -5.06 -3.55
N ARG A 60 -14.82 -4.03 -3.20
CA ARG A 60 -15.25 -2.94 -2.33
C ARG A 60 -15.98 -1.86 -3.15
N PRO A 61 -17.10 -1.31 -2.66
CA PRO A 61 -17.70 -0.15 -3.29
C PRO A 61 -16.78 1.07 -3.15
N PHE A 62 -16.80 1.96 -4.14
CA PHE A 62 -15.90 3.12 -4.23
C PHE A 62 -16.11 4.18 -3.14
N ASN A 63 -17.20 4.09 -2.38
CA ASN A 63 -17.52 5.00 -1.28
C ASN A 63 -16.94 4.55 0.09
N ASP A 64 -16.25 3.42 0.15
CA ASP A 64 -15.51 2.95 1.33
C ASP A 64 -14.03 3.37 1.23
N PRO A 65 -13.59 4.44 1.93
CA PRO A 65 -12.26 4.99 1.75
C PRO A 65 -11.15 4.00 2.12
N LEU A 66 -10.01 4.13 1.42
CA LEU A 66 -8.82 3.33 1.70
C LEU A 66 -7.88 4.07 2.65
N ILE A 67 -7.15 3.31 3.46
CA ILE A 67 -6.11 3.84 4.36
C ILE A 67 -4.81 4.02 3.58
N VAL A 68 -4.24 5.24 3.61
CA VAL A 68 -2.90 5.51 3.07
C VAL A 68 -1.86 5.23 4.16
N HIS A 69 -0.86 4.41 3.83
CA HIS A 69 0.27 4.12 4.72
C HIS A 69 1.45 5.03 4.32
N ILE A 70 2.04 5.72 5.29
CA ILE A 70 3.24 6.53 5.13
C ILE A 70 4.40 5.92 5.90
N ALA A 71 5.63 6.09 5.41
CA ALA A 71 6.83 5.61 6.08
C ALA A 71 7.42 6.63 7.05
N ASP A 72 7.15 7.92 6.83
CA ASP A 72 7.60 9.03 7.67
C ASP A 72 6.45 10.04 7.86
N VAL A 73 6.29 10.58 9.07
CA VAL A 73 5.30 11.62 9.40
C VAL A 73 5.42 12.87 8.51
N LYS A 74 6.61 13.16 7.99
CA LYS A 74 6.85 14.28 7.06
C LYS A 74 6.06 14.13 5.75
N GLU A 75 5.69 12.91 5.36
CA GLU A 75 4.86 12.67 4.17
C GLU A 75 3.40 13.11 4.37
N LEU A 76 2.92 13.19 5.61
CA LEU A 76 1.54 13.57 5.93
C LEU A 76 1.16 14.91 5.30
N ASN A 77 2.03 15.90 5.40
CA ASN A 77 1.80 17.25 4.86
C ASN A 77 1.60 17.28 3.34
N ARG A 78 2.07 16.27 2.61
CA ARG A 78 1.89 16.15 1.16
C ARG A 78 0.55 15.52 0.78
N LEU A 79 -0.05 14.76 1.69
CA LEU A 79 -1.21 13.90 1.44
C LEU A 79 -2.49 14.44 2.07
N SER A 80 -2.36 15.16 3.19
CA SER A 80 -3.49 15.78 3.87
C SER A 80 -3.03 17.11 4.49
N PRO A 81 -3.87 18.14 4.48
CA PRO A 81 -3.71 19.23 5.45
C PRO A 81 -3.72 18.61 6.86
N LEU A 82 -2.83 19.08 7.74
CA LEU A 82 -2.78 18.61 9.11
C LEU A 82 -4.17 18.77 9.74
N PRO A 83 -4.75 17.72 10.35
CA PRO A 83 -5.96 17.91 11.13
C PRO A 83 -5.68 18.94 12.22
N PRO A 84 -6.66 19.77 12.59
CA PRO A 84 -6.48 20.70 13.70
C PRO A 84 -6.03 19.92 14.92
N VAL A 85 -4.94 20.37 15.55
CA VAL A 85 -4.45 19.79 16.80
C VAL A 85 -5.58 20.00 17.82
N PRO A 86 -6.11 18.94 18.46
CA PRO A 86 -7.06 19.12 19.55
C PRO A 86 -6.38 19.95 20.63
N GLY A 87 -6.98 21.08 20.98
CA GLY A 87 -6.55 21.94 22.09
C GLY A 87 -6.82 21.32 23.46
#